data_AF-A0A0P9SNG0-F1
#
_entry.id   AF-A0A0P9SNG0-F1
#
_cell.length_a   1.000
_cell.length_b   1.000
_cell.length_c   1.000
_cell.angle_alpha   90.00
_cell.angle_beta   90.00
_cell.angle_gamma   90.00
#
_symmetry.space_group_name_H-M   'P 1'
#
loop_
_entity.id
_entity.type
_entity.pdbx_description
1 polymer ?
#
loop_
_entity_poly.entity_id
_entity_poly.type
_entity_poly.pdbx_seq_one_letter_code
_entity_poly.pdbx_strand_id
1 'polypeptide(L)' 'MRSAPSWVTNQRNGKSSKTVLTDDGPLRLDIPRDRDGSFAPILIPKHERRFTGFDDKIIAMYARGMTVREIRAFL' A
#
# COMPACT_ATOMS: atom_id res chain seq x y z
N MET A 1 9.93 25.21 4.27
CA MET A 1 8.86 24.37 3.69
C MET A 1 8.95 24.54 2.17
N ARG A 2 9.37 23.51 1.41
CA ARG A 2 9.50 23.64 -0.06
C ARG A 2 8.10 23.63 -0.67
N SER A 3 7.67 24.75 -1.25
CA SER A 3 6.50 24.82 -2.11
C SER A 3 6.81 24.14 -3.44
N ALA A 4 5.90 23.29 -3.92
CA ALA A 4 5.99 22.73 -5.26
C ALA A 4 5.82 23.85 -6.30
N PRO A 5 6.49 23.77 -7.46
CA PRO A 5 6.34 24.77 -8.51
C PRO A 5 4.90 24.80 -9.06
N SER A 6 4.46 25.95 -9.54
CA SER A 6 3.04 26.28 -9.82
C SER A 6 2.30 25.38 -10.83
N TRP A 7 3.02 24.59 -11.61
CA TRP A 7 2.49 23.61 -12.57
C TRP A 7 2.17 22.24 -11.93
N VAL A 8 2.64 21.99 -10.71
CA VAL A 8 2.31 20.79 -9.94
C VAL A 8 0.97 21.01 -9.25
N THR A 9 -0.09 20.43 -9.82
CA THR A 9 -1.46 20.60 -9.32
C THR A 9 -1.72 19.84 -8.02
N ASN A 10 -1.07 18.68 -7.84
CA ASN A 10 -1.25 17.82 -6.66
C ASN A 10 0.08 17.51 -5.98
N GLN A 11 0.06 17.37 -4.66
CA GLN A 11 1.24 17.10 -3.86
C GLN A 11 0.90 16.24 -2.65
N ARG A 12 1.90 15.54 -2.07
CA ARG A 12 1.69 14.79 -0.82
C ARG A 12 1.27 15.74 0.30
N ASN A 13 0.22 15.36 1.01
CA ASN A 13 -0.37 16.11 2.10
C ASN A 13 -0.56 15.23 3.34
N GLY A 14 0.57 14.84 3.93
CA GLY A 14 0.61 14.05 5.15
C GLY A 14 0.34 12.56 4.95
N LYS A 15 -0.04 11.91 6.07
CA LYS A 15 -0.34 10.47 6.14
C LYS A 15 -1.58 10.24 6.99
N SER A 16 -2.29 9.15 6.73
CA SER A 16 -3.41 8.69 7.54
C SER A 16 -3.07 7.33 8.15
N SER A 17 -3.18 7.22 9.47
CA SER A 17 -2.94 5.95 10.15
C SER A 17 -4.13 5.01 9.96
N LYS A 18 -3.82 3.75 9.63
CA LYS A 18 -4.79 2.67 9.42
C LYS A 18 -4.28 1.41 10.12
N THR A 19 -5.08 0.89 11.05
CA THR A 19 -4.87 -0.47 11.57
C THR A 19 -5.58 -1.46 10.64
N VAL A 20 -4.85 -2.49 10.22
CA VAL A 20 -5.30 -3.58 9.36
C VAL A 20 -5.08 -4.89 10.11
N LEU A 21 -6.06 -5.78 10.06
CA LEU A 21 -5.97 -7.11 10.67
C LEU A 21 -5.31 -8.07 9.68
N THR A 22 -4.16 -8.63 10.06
CA THR A 22 -3.49 -9.73 9.35
C THR A 22 -3.63 -11.03 10.16
N ASP A 23 -3.12 -12.13 9.60
CA ASP A 23 -3.14 -13.44 10.27
C ASP A 23 -2.25 -13.45 11.53
N ASP A 24 -1.17 -12.66 11.54
CA ASP A 24 -0.28 -12.46 12.69
C ASP A 24 -0.80 -11.38 13.70
N GLY A 25 -1.94 -10.75 13.42
CA GLY A 25 -2.58 -9.77 14.29
C GLY A 25 -2.70 -8.34 13.70
N PRO A 26 -2.97 -7.32 14.54
CA PRO A 26 -3.19 -5.97 14.06
C PRO A 26 -1.89 -5.27 13.63
N LEU A 27 -1.83 -4.84 12.36
CA LEU A 27 -0.73 -4.07 11.79
C LEU A 27 -1.10 -2.59 11.65
N ARG A 28 -0.27 -1.70 12.21
CA ARG A 28 -0.43 -0.24 12.08
C ARG A 28 0.32 0.27 10.85
N LEU A 29 -0.38 0.92 9.94
CA LEU A 29 0.15 1.47 8.69
C LEU A 29 -0.04 2.98 8.63
N ASP A 30 0.93 3.70 8.08
CA ASP A 30 0.79 5.12 7.76
C ASP A 30 0.68 5.30 6.24
N ILE A 31 -0.55 5.49 5.77
CA ILE A 31 -0.87 5.57 4.35
C ILE A 31 -0.63 7.00 3.86
N PRO A 32 0.21 7.22 2.84
CA PRO A 32 0.41 8.54 2.28
C PRO A 32 -0.89 9.06 1.66
N ARG A 33 -1.13 10.36 1.80
CA ARG A 33 -2.23 11.04 1.13
C ARG A 33 -1.69 12.16 0.27
N ASP A 34 -2.43 12.46 -0.78
CA ASP A 34 -2.23 13.64 -1.59
C ASP A 34 -3.26 14.71 -1.22
N ARG A 35 -3.06 15.93 -1.72
CA ARG A 35 -3.92 17.08 -1.43
C ARG A 35 -5.32 16.88 -2.00
N ASP A 36 -5.40 16.36 -3.21
CA ASP A 36 -6.66 16.16 -3.92
C ASP A 36 -7.43 14.93 -3.43
N GLY A 37 -6.81 14.08 -2.61
CA GLY A 37 -7.41 12.84 -2.12
C GLY A 37 -7.56 11.75 -3.20
N SER A 38 -6.97 11.95 -4.39
CA SER A 38 -7.09 11.07 -5.54
C SER A 38 -6.21 9.82 -5.45
N PHE A 39 -5.22 9.78 -4.55
CA PHE A 39 -4.41 8.59 -4.31
C PHE A 39 -5.27 7.37 -3.93
N ALA A 40 -5.12 6.27 -4.68
CA ALA A 40 -5.79 5.00 -4.45
C ALA A 40 -4.72 3.91 -4.16
N PRO A 41 -4.55 3.47 -2.90
CA PRO A 41 -3.63 2.39 -2.58
C PRO A 41 -4.09 1.07 -3.24
N ILE A 42 -3.15 0.36 -3.86
CA ILE A 42 -3.43 -0.88 -4.61
C ILE A 42 -3.49 -2.08 -3.67
N LEU A 43 -2.46 -2.27 -2.83
CA LEU A 43 -2.32 -3.45 -1.98
C LEU A 43 -3.40 -3.53 -0.89
N ILE A 44 -3.71 -2.40 -0.26
CA ILE A 44 -4.75 -2.30 0.78
C ILE A 44 -5.66 -1.13 0.41
N PRO A 45 -6.72 -1.39 -0.38
CA PRO A 45 -7.70 -0.42 -0.81
C PRO A 45 -8.25 0.49 0.30
N LYS A 46 -8.83 1.62 -0.11
CA LYS A 46 -9.52 2.52 0.81
C LYS A 46 -10.58 1.74 1.60
N HIS A 47 -10.71 2.05 2.90
CA HIS A 47 -11.65 1.43 3.83
C HIS A 47 -11.44 -0.06 4.17
N GLU A 48 -10.59 -0.81 3.45
CA GLU A 48 -10.37 -2.23 3.74
C GLU A 48 -9.56 -2.45 5.04
N ARG A 49 -10.13 -3.14 6.03
CA ARG A 49 -9.53 -3.30 7.37
C ARG A 49 -8.93 -4.68 7.63
N ARG A 50 -8.99 -5.60 6.67
CA ARG A 50 -8.50 -6.96 6.80
C ARG A 50 -7.62 -7.30 5.61
N PHE A 51 -6.49 -7.92 5.87
CA PHE A 51 -5.51 -8.30 4.87
C PHE A 51 -4.92 -9.65 5.25
N THR A 52 -5.63 -10.72 4.90
CA THR A 52 -5.36 -12.10 5.30
C THR A 52 -4.99 -12.95 4.09
N GLY A 53 -4.18 -13.97 4.29
CA GLY A 53 -3.73 -14.89 3.23
C GLY A 53 -2.86 -14.23 2.17
N PHE A 54 -2.26 -13.08 2.48
CA PHE A 54 -1.29 -12.44 1.59
C PHE A 54 0.04 -13.19 1.60
N ASP A 55 0.53 -13.54 2.79
CA ASP A 55 1.79 -14.28 2.94
C ASP A 55 1.70 -15.65 2.29
N ASP A 56 0.56 -16.35 2.42
CA ASP A 56 0.29 -17.61 1.71
C ASP A 56 0.42 -17.47 0.20
N LYS A 57 -0.06 -16.35 -0.38
CA LYS A 57 0.09 -16.08 -1.82
C LYS A 57 1.55 -15.85 -2.19
N ILE A 58 2.29 -15.06 -1.40
CA ILE A 58 3.72 -14.84 -1.64
C ILE A 58 4.49 -16.17 -1.55
N ILE A 59 4.22 -16.99 -0.53
CA ILE A 59 4.82 -18.31 -0.36
C ILE A 59 4.48 -19.22 -1.54
N ALA A 60 3.21 -19.27 -1.97
CA ALA A 60 2.79 -20.04 -3.14
C ALA A 60 3.49 -19.56 -4.43
N MET A 61 3.73 -18.26 -4.56
CA MET A 61 4.45 -17.71 -5.71
C MET A 61 5.92 -18.15 -5.74
N TYR A 62 6.60 -18.10 -4.59
CA TYR A 62 7.96 -18.64 -4.44
C TYR A 62 8.00 -20.13 -4.73
N ALA A 63 7.05 -20.91 -4.18
CA ALA A 63 6.97 -22.34 -4.39
C ALA A 63 6.76 -22.71 -5.87
N ARG A 64 6.07 -21.85 -6.63
CA ARG A 64 5.85 -22.01 -8.07
C ARG A 64 7.06 -21.57 -8.93
N GLY A 65 8.17 -21.17 -8.31
CA GLY A 65 9.41 -20.80 -8.99
C GLY A 65 9.42 -19.40 -9.58
N MET A 66 8.46 -18.53 -9.19
CA MET A 66 8.51 -17.13 -9.62
C MET A 66 9.67 -16.41 -8.94
N THR A 67 10.39 -15.64 -9.72
CA THR A 67 11.47 -14.79 -9.22
C THR A 67 10.90 -13.65 -8.37
N VAL A 68 11.73 -13.13 -7.46
CA VAL A 68 11.37 -11.95 -6.67
C VAL A 68 10.94 -10.76 -7.55
N ARG A 69 11.52 -10.63 -8.75
CA ARG A 69 11.15 -9.57 -9.70
C ARG A 69 9.74 -9.76 -10.26
N GLU A 70 9.37 -10.99 -10.59
CA GLU A 70 8.02 -11.32 -11.06
C GLU A 70 6.99 -11.15 -9.96
N ILE A 71 7.28 -11.63 -8.75
CA ILE A 71 6.41 -11.42 -7.57
C ILE A 71 6.19 -9.93 -7.33
N ARG A 72 7.26 -9.12 -7.40
CA ARG A 72 7.18 -7.66 -7.23
C ARG A 72 6.39 -6.97 -8.34
N ALA A 73 6.25 -7.55 -9.52
CA ALA A 73 5.45 -6.97 -10.60
C ALA A 73 3.93 -7.12 -10.35
N PHE A 74 3.53 -8.07 -9.48
CA PHE A 74 2.15 -8.25 -9.03
C PHE A 74 1.80 -7.44 -7.78
N LEU A 75 2.78 -6.71 -7.20
CA LEU A 75 2.65 -5.89 -5.98
C LEU A 75 2.67 -4.40 -6.31
#